data_AF-A0A4R3W0Z2-F1
#
_entry.id   AF-A0A4R3W0Z2-F1
#
_cell.length_a   1.000
_cell.length_b   1.000
_cell.length_c   1.000
_cell.angle_alpha   90.00
_cell.angle_beta   90.00
_cell.angle_gamma   90.00
#
_symmetry.space_group_name_H-M   'P 1'
#
loop_
_entity.id
_entity.type
_entity.pdbx_description
1 polymer ?
#
loop_
_entity_poly.entity_id
_entity_poly.type
_entity_poly.pdbx_seq_one_letter_code
_entity_poly.pdbx_strand_id
1 'polypeptide(L)'
;MIRILYIIFISVLSSSLIMAKSKDTTITILQTADLHAYLNKHNELFVEKGKLKFREAGGLAHIKTLVDGVHKENPNGTIIIDGGDFIQGSGESVLSQGRIFPAIVNEMNYDLMIPGNWEVIYGKQVMMDIMTKYNTSVIVSNMYHEADKSALFPPYWITEKQGLKIGFIAYNDPEIPIRQNPMFSEGILFSEVESNLKSLITHLREGEKVDLLFMVAHIGISKQLMLANNQAVEGVDFIFGNDTHERVREPIKGKYALVLEPGSFGSFVGKLDLKIKNRKIADYRYELVQVNPKKYKADKQMQQIIDSLTDPYRSQMQEVIGYTATPMYRYLVVENPMDNFITDALLWKSGADIAFSNGFRFGVPIVPGKDGKQPITREDLWRMIPVDEKMKIGRVSGQQIWNWLEKELNNVFAKNAQERFGGWLVRFAGMKITFDSSKDMGSRLLTVEIKGQPIDLNKEYSMASCNRTGEPLHVLCRMPNAKDVEIKDFTLHQAIVEYLKEIKVISPRVEGRAIAVDLDRNYFSELPEVNYKFR
;
A
#
# COMPACT_ATOMS: atom_id res chain seq x y z
N MET A 1 -43.49 75.17 -44.20
CA MET A 1 -42.92 74.66 -42.94
C MET A 1 -43.55 73.32 -42.62
N ILE A 2 -42.84 72.23 -42.91
CA ILE A 2 -43.30 70.85 -42.67
C ILE A 2 -42.59 70.36 -41.40
N ARG A 3 -43.35 70.00 -40.36
CA ARG A 3 -42.83 69.38 -39.13
C ARG A 3 -42.87 67.86 -39.29
N ILE A 4 -41.70 67.23 -39.32
CA ILE A 4 -41.51 65.78 -39.31
C ILE A 4 -41.49 65.32 -37.84
N LEU A 5 -42.38 64.40 -37.49
CA LEU A 5 -42.47 63.77 -36.18
C LEU A 5 -41.69 62.44 -36.21
N TYR A 6 -40.57 62.35 -35.50
CA TYR A 6 -39.83 61.09 -35.33
C TYR A 6 -40.44 60.30 -34.17
N ILE A 7 -41.01 59.13 -34.48
CA ILE A 7 -41.43 58.14 -33.47
C ILE A 7 -40.24 57.20 -33.23
N ILE A 8 -39.68 57.24 -32.01
CA ILE A 8 -38.61 56.35 -31.56
C ILE A 8 -39.28 55.06 -31.05
N PHE A 9 -39.06 53.94 -31.74
CA PHE A 9 -39.41 52.60 -31.27
C PHE A 9 -38.30 52.09 -30.35
N ILE A 10 -38.55 52.06 -29.04
CA ILE A 10 -37.65 51.40 -28.07
C ILE A 10 -38.03 49.92 -28.02
N SER A 11 -37.25 49.06 -28.65
CA SER A 11 -37.38 47.61 -28.46
C SER A 11 -36.74 47.21 -27.13
N VAL A 12 -37.57 46.91 -26.13
CA VAL A 12 -37.11 46.29 -24.88
C VAL A 12 -36.85 44.81 -25.18
N LEU A 13 -35.59 44.46 -25.45
CA LEU A 13 -35.13 43.07 -25.40
C LEU A 13 -35.09 42.63 -23.94
N SER A 14 -36.13 41.91 -23.51
CA SER A 14 -36.12 41.18 -22.25
C SER A 14 -35.15 40.00 -22.37
N SER A 15 -33.93 40.17 -21.89
CA SER A 15 -32.99 39.07 -21.64
C SER A 15 -33.50 38.25 -20.46
N SER A 16 -34.33 37.25 -20.76
CA SER A 16 -34.69 36.21 -19.80
C SER A 16 -33.42 35.40 -19.49
N LEU A 17 -32.74 35.71 -18.38
CA LEU A 17 -31.78 34.79 -17.79
C LEU A 17 -32.55 33.52 -17.41
N ILE A 18 -32.47 32.51 -18.26
CA ILE A 18 -32.80 31.14 -17.88
C ILE A 18 -31.73 30.75 -16.86
N MET A 19 -32.01 30.96 -15.57
CA MET A 19 -31.29 30.28 -14.50
C MET A 19 -31.52 28.78 -14.70
N ALA A 20 -30.58 28.12 -15.36
CA ALA A 20 -30.56 26.67 -15.46
C ALA A 20 -30.63 26.12 -14.03
N LYS A 21 -31.77 25.51 -13.69
CA LYS A 21 -31.98 24.81 -12.43
C LYS A 21 -30.84 23.79 -12.33
N SER A 22 -29.92 23.93 -11.37
CA SER A 22 -28.77 23.02 -11.27
C SER A 22 -29.31 21.61 -11.08
N LYS A 23 -29.08 20.73 -12.05
CA LYS A 23 -29.51 19.35 -11.97
C LYS A 23 -28.69 18.68 -10.87
N ASP A 24 -29.36 18.22 -9.81
CA ASP A 24 -28.71 17.41 -8.78
C ASP A 24 -28.00 16.23 -9.47
N THR A 25 -26.69 16.14 -9.25
CA THR A 25 -25.77 15.30 -10.02
C THR A 25 -24.98 14.43 -9.07
N THR A 26 -24.68 13.19 -9.47
CA THR A 26 -23.86 12.27 -8.67
C THR A 26 -22.55 11.97 -9.38
N ILE A 27 -21.44 12.24 -8.69
CA ILE A 27 -20.11 11.79 -9.09
C ILE A 27 -19.75 10.57 -8.24
N THR A 28 -19.32 9.50 -8.88
CA THR A 28 -18.88 8.28 -8.21
C THR A 28 -17.38 8.10 -8.44
N ILE A 29 -16.61 7.91 -7.37
CA ILE A 29 -15.18 7.59 -7.45
C ILE A 29 -14.99 6.17 -6.91
N LEU A 30 -14.35 5.33 -7.73
CA LEU A 30 -13.96 3.97 -7.38
C LEU A 30 -12.46 3.90 -7.19
N GLN A 31 -12.00 3.47 -6.02
CA GLN A 31 -10.59 3.38 -5.66
C GLN A 31 -10.19 1.92 -5.46
N THR A 32 -9.15 1.49 -6.18
CA THR A 32 -8.27 0.39 -5.77
C THR A 32 -6.93 0.95 -5.30
N ALA A 33 -6.18 0.17 -4.54
CA ALA A 33 -4.84 0.49 -4.09
C ALA A 33 -4.16 -0.80 -3.63
N ASP A 34 -2.83 -0.78 -3.57
CA ASP A 34 -2.05 -1.83 -2.92
C ASP A 34 -2.43 -3.23 -3.43
N LEU A 35 -2.65 -3.33 -4.75
CA LEU A 35 -3.08 -4.57 -5.38
C LEU A 35 -2.00 -5.63 -5.36
N HIS A 36 -0.74 -5.22 -5.18
CA HIS A 36 0.43 -6.06 -4.96
C HIS A 36 0.54 -7.27 -5.91
N ALA A 37 0.26 -7.06 -7.20
CA ALA A 37 0.27 -8.10 -8.23
C ALA A 37 -0.63 -9.32 -7.94
N TYR A 38 -1.66 -9.19 -7.09
CA TYR A 38 -2.65 -10.25 -6.84
C TYR A 38 -3.67 -10.31 -7.99
N LEU A 39 -3.29 -11.01 -9.06
CA LEU A 39 -4.07 -11.09 -10.31
C LEU A 39 -5.37 -11.90 -10.15
N ASN A 40 -5.30 -12.98 -9.37
CA ASN A 40 -6.39 -13.94 -9.17
C ASN A 40 -7.00 -13.81 -7.76
N LYS A 41 -8.20 -14.36 -7.58
CA LYS A 41 -8.82 -14.45 -6.25
C LYS A 41 -7.93 -15.21 -5.26
N HIS A 42 -7.99 -14.84 -4.00
CA HIS A 42 -7.18 -15.42 -2.93
C HIS A 42 -8.00 -15.53 -1.64
N ASN A 43 -7.51 -16.29 -0.67
CA ASN A 43 -8.06 -16.21 0.69
C ASN A 43 -7.74 -14.83 1.26
N GLU A 44 -8.68 -14.27 2.02
CA GLU A 44 -8.54 -12.99 2.70
C GLU A 44 -9.00 -13.14 4.16
N LEU A 45 -8.35 -12.42 5.07
CA LEU A 45 -8.63 -12.42 6.51
C LEU A 45 -9.71 -11.40 6.84
N PHE A 46 -10.72 -11.83 7.59
CA PHE A 46 -11.80 -11.01 8.13
C PHE A 46 -11.92 -11.23 9.64
N VAL A 47 -12.48 -10.25 10.34
CA VAL A 47 -12.75 -10.34 11.78
C VAL A 47 -14.24 -10.28 12.02
N GLU A 48 -14.83 -11.43 12.38
CA GLU A 48 -16.26 -11.56 12.61
C GLU A 48 -16.52 -12.00 14.05
N LYS A 49 -17.23 -11.17 14.81
CA LYS A 49 -17.55 -11.43 16.24
C LYS A 49 -16.29 -11.78 17.06
N GLY A 50 -15.20 -11.05 16.82
CA GLY A 50 -13.91 -11.24 17.51
C GLY A 50 -13.12 -12.47 17.08
N LYS A 51 -13.53 -13.18 16.02
CA LYS A 51 -12.84 -14.37 15.51
C LYS A 51 -12.30 -14.12 14.11
N LEU A 52 -11.09 -14.63 13.86
CA LEU A 52 -10.51 -14.64 12.52
C LEU A 52 -11.30 -15.57 11.61
N LYS A 53 -11.62 -15.10 10.41
CA LYS A 53 -12.31 -15.83 9.35
C LYS A 53 -11.54 -15.66 8.06
N PHE A 54 -11.52 -16.71 7.25
CA PHE A 54 -10.88 -16.70 5.95
C PHE A 54 -11.92 -17.04 4.88
N ARG A 55 -11.96 -16.23 3.81
CA ARG A 55 -12.83 -16.46 2.65
C ARG A 55 -12.19 -15.89 1.40
N GLU A 56 -12.60 -16.41 0.25
CA GLU A 56 -12.12 -15.90 -1.03
C GLU A 56 -12.56 -14.45 -1.26
N ALA A 57 -11.64 -13.63 -1.75
CA ALA A 57 -11.85 -12.26 -2.20
C ALA A 57 -10.91 -11.93 -3.37
N GLY A 58 -11.13 -10.77 -3.98
CA GLY A 58 -10.21 -10.19 -4.95
C GLY A 58 -10.18 -10.86 -6.33
N GLY A 59 -9.08 -10.65 -7.03
CA GLY A 59 -8.87 -11.03 -8.43
C GLY A 59 -9.35 -9.95 -9.41
N LEU A 60 -8.46 -9.53 -10.32
CA LEU A 60 -8.69 -8.40 -11.22
C LEU A 60 -9.88 -8.61 -12.15
N ALA A 61 -10.12 -9.85 -12.61
CA ALA A 61 -11.30 -10.17 -13.41
C ALA A 61 -12.63 -9.97 -12.65
N HIS A 62 -12.64 -10.19 -11.32
CA HIS A 62 -13.81 -9.94 -10.48
C HIS A 62 -13.97 -8.44 -10.17
N ILE A 63 -12.85 -7.74 -9.96
CA ILE A 63 -12.82 -6.27 -9.80
C ILE A 63 -13.38 -5.61 -11.07
N LYS A 64 -12.93 -6.03 -12.25
CA LYS A 64 -13.43 -5.53 -13.54
C LYS A 64 -14.94 -5.60 -13.63
N THR A 65 -15.53 -6.76 -13.32
CA THR A 65 -16.99 -6.94 -13.33
C THR A 65 -17.71 -6.03 -12.32
N LEU A 66 -17.14 -5.82 -11.13
CA LEU A 66 -17.68 -4.90 -10.14
C LEU A 66 -17.65 -3.45 -10.64
N VAL A 67 -16.49 -3.01 -11.11
CA VAL A 67 -16.23 -1.63 -11.52
C VAL A 67 -17.04 -1.28 -12.76
N ASP A 68 -17.07 -2.15 -13.76
CA ASP A 68 -17.91 -1.98 -14.97
C ASP A 68 -19.39 -1.91 -14.63
N GLY A 69 -19.84 -2.72 -13.66
CA GLY A 69 -21.21 -2.70 -13.17
C GLY A 69 -21.60 -1.33 -12.63
N VAL A 70 -20.76 -0.76 -11.77
CA VAL A 70 -20.98 0.60 -11.22
C VAL A 70 -20.86 1.66 -12.30
N HIS A 71 -19.85 1.57 -13.17
CA HIS A 71 -19.68 2.52 -14.27
C HIS A 71 -20.90 2.52 -15.20
N LYS A 72 -21.49 1.36 -15.51
CA LYS A 72 -22.71 1.25 -16.32
C LYS A 72 -23.93 1.93 -15.68
N GLU A 73 -24.03 1.97 -14.36
CA GLU A 73 -25.10 2.67 -13.63
C GLU A 73 -24.94 4.20 -13.69
N ASN A 74 -23.69 4.70 -13.79
CA ASN A 74 -23.38 6.13 -13.86
C ASN A 74 -22.24 6.45 -14.85
N PRO A 75 -22.43 6.24 -16.17
CA PRO A 75 -21.33 6.26 -17.15
C PRO A 75 -20.66 7.62 -17.30
N ASN A 76 -21.45 8.69 -17.17
CA ASN A 76 -20.95 10.07 -17.33
C ASN A 76 -20.47 10.70 -16.01
N GLY A 77 -20.62 10.00 -14.88
CA GLY A 77 -20.25 10.49 -13.55
C GLY A 77 -19.29 9.61 -12.77
N THR A 78 -18.86 8.48 -13.33
CA THR A 78 -17.91 7.56 -12.67
C THR A 78 -16.47 7.87 -13.07
N ILE A 79 -15.58 7.84 -12.08
CA ILE A 79 -14.12 7.91 -12.20
C ILE A 79 -13.53 6.70 -11.48
N ILE A 80 -12.62 5.98 -12.12
CA ILE A 80 -11.95 4.80 -11.58
C ILE A 80 -10.48 5.15 -11.39
N ILE A 81 -9.98 5.02 -10.16
CA ILE A 81 -8.61 5.36 -9.80
C ILE A 81 -7.89 4.17 -9.17
N ASP A 82 -6.58 4.10 -9.36
CA ASP A 82 -5.69 3.24 -8.59
C ASP A 82 -4.63 4.05 -7.84
N GLY A 83 -4.44 3.69 -6.57
CA GLY A 83 -3.58 4.38 -5.62
C GLY A 83 -2.10 4.00 -5.64
N GLY A 84 -1.66 3.09 -6.52
CA GLY A 84 -0.27 2.62 -6.56
C GLY A 84 -0.04 1.30 -5.82
N ASP A 85 1.21 0.83 -5.81
CA ASP A 85 1.61 -0.52 -5.38
C ASP A 85 0.87 -1.62 -6.17
N PHE A 86 0.79 -1.45 -7.49
CA PHE A 86 0.11 -2.37 -8.40
C PHE A 86 1.00 -3.54 -8.81
N ILE A 87 2.27 -3.24 -9.12
CA ILE A 87 3.11 -4.15 -9.90
C ILE A 87 4.01 -5.05 -9.05
N GLN A 88 3.99 -5.01 -7.72
CA GLN A 88 4.92 -5.77 -6.87
C GLN A 88 4.17 -6.83 -6.08
N GLY A 89 4.66 -8.07 -5.93
CA GLY A 89 4.10 -9.02 -4.94
C GLY A 89 3.70 -10.40 -5.44
N SER A 90 3.94 -10.70 -6.72
CA SER A 90 3.79 -12.05 -7.27
C SER A 90 5.04 -12.48 -8.01
N GLY A 91 5.22 -13.80 -8.16
CA GLY A 91 6.37 -14.34 -8.89
C GLY A 91 6.33 -14.02 -10.38
N GLU A 92 5.15 -13.98 -11.00
CA GLU A 92 4.99 -13.57 -12.40
C GLU A 92 5.37 -12.11 -12.60
N SER A 93 5.09 -11.26 -11.62
CA SER A 93 5.59 -9.89 -11.65
C SER A 93 7.12 -9.86 -11.61
N VAL A 94 7.75 -10.58 -10.68
CA VAL A 94 9.22 -10.57 -10.56
C VAL A 94 9.89 -11.12 -11.81
N LEU A 95 9.40 -12.25 -12.34
CA LEU A 95 9.97 -12.90 -13.51
C LEU A 95 9.77 -12.09 -14.81
N SER A 96 8.70 -11.31 -14.90
CA SER A 96 8.48 -10.38 -16.02
C SER A 96 9.06 -8.98 -15.78
N GLN A 97 9.54 -8.71 -14.55
CA GLN A 97 9.84 -7.37 -14.03
C GLN A 97 8.69 -6.39 -14.29
N GLY A 98 7.45 -6.83 -14.03
CA GLY A 98 6.23 -6.05 -14.21
C GLY A 98 5.76 -5.85 -15.66
N ARG A 99 6.46 -6.38 -16.67
CA ARG A 99 6.10 -6.15 -18.09
C ARG A 99 4.77 -6.77 -18.53
N ILE A 100 4.13 -7.59 -17.70
CA ILE A 100 2.77 -8.10 -17.93
C ILE A 100 1.68 -7.04 -17.66
N PHE A 101 1.98 -6.00 -16.88
CA PHE A 101 0.95 -5.09 -16.37
C PHE A 101 0.33 -4.12 -17.39
N PRO A 102 1.01 -3.62 -18.44
CA PRO A 102 0.38 -2.68 -19.37
C PRO A 102 -0.91 -3.21 -19.99
N ALA A 103 -0.95 -4.46 -20.45
CA ALA A 103 -2.16 -5.05 -21.02
C ALA A 103 -3.28 -5.21 -19.97
N ILE A 104 -2.93 -5.57 -18.74
CA ILE A 104 -3.87 -5.72 -17.62
C ILE A 104 -4.46 -4.37 -17.21
N VAL A 105 -3.61 -3.35 -17.02
CA VAL A 105 -4.04 -2.00 -16.65
C VAL A 105 -4.90 -1.38 -17.75
N ASN A 106 -4.53 -1.55 -19.01
CA ASN A 106 -5.31 -1.05 -20.14
C ASN A 106 -6.68 -1.71 -20.22
N GLU A 107 -6.77 -3.02 -19.94
CA GLU A 107 -8.06 -3.70 -19.86
C GLU A 107 -8.89 -3.22 -18.66
N MET A 108 -8.27 -2.86 -17.53
CA MET A 108 -9.02 -2.33 -16.37
C MET A 108 -9.72 -0.99 -16.63
N ASN A 109 -9.29 -0.22 -17.64
CA ASN A 109 -9.85 1.08 -18.00
C ASN A 109 -9.88 2.08 -16.82
N TYR A 110 -8.78 2.16 -16.06
CA TYR A 110 -8.61 3.22 -15.06
C TYR A 110 -8.60 4.60 -15.72
N ASP A 111 -9.21 5.60 -15.09
CA ASP A 111 -9.11 7.00 -15.52
C ASP A 111 -7.80 7.65 -15.01
N LEU A 112 -7.35 7.25 -13.82
CA LEU A 112 -6.17 7.79 -13.13
C LEU A 112 -5.41 6.71 -12.37
N MET A 113 -4.09 6.75 -12.43
CA MET A 113 -3.20 5.97 -11.56
C MET A 113 -2.07 6.84 -11.02
N ILE A 114 -1.48 6.42 -9.90
CA ILE A 114 -0.27 7.03 -9.36
C ILE A 114 0.78 5.94 -9.12
N PRO A 115 2.08 6.25 -9.17
CA PRO A 115 3.07 5.34 -8.62
C PRO A 115 2.93 5.32 -7.09
N GLY A 116 2.86 4.12 -6.53
CA GLY A 116 3.11 3.86 -5.12
C GLY A 116 4.59 3.64 -4.87
N ASN A 117 4.94 3.21 -3.67
CA ASN A 117 6.34 3.05 -3.29
C ASN A 117 7.00 1.86 -3.96
N TRP A 118 6.28 0.82 -4.39
CA TRP A 118 6.88 -0.37 -5.02
C TRP A 118 6.96 -0.31 -6.54
N GLU A 119 6.42 0.71 -7.20
CA GLU A 119 6.59 0.89 -8.65
C GLU A 119 8.06 0.99 -9.09
N VAL A 120 8.95 1.39 -8.18
CA VAL A 120 10.41 1.48 -8.42
C VAL A 120 11.16 0.16 -8.25
N ILE A 121 10.52 -0.93 -7.80
CA ILE A 121 11.20 -2.19 -7.43
C ILE A 121 12.11 -2.77 -8.53
N TYR A 122 11.77 -2.56 -9.81
CA TYR A 122 12.53 -3.02 -10.96
C TYR A 122 13.46 -1.96 -11.56
N GLY A 123 13.65 -0.84 -10.85
CA GLY A 123 14.45 0.30 -11.27
C GLY A 123 13.65 1.33 -12.08
N LYS A 124 14.16 2.57 -12.07
CA LYS A 124 13.54 3.73 -12.75
C LYS A 124 13.17 3.48 -14.21
N GLN A 125 14.06 2.89 -15.01
CA GLN A 125 13.81 2.70 -16.44
C GLN A 125 12.63 1.76 -16.69
N VAL A 126 12.56 0.66 -15.93
CA VAL A 126 11.47 -0.33 -16.07
C VAL A 126 10.14 0.29 -15.63
N MET A 127 10.14 1.05 -14.52
CA MET A 127 8.97 1.81 -14.08
C MET A 127 8.45 2.73 -15.19
N MET A 128 9.33 3.55 -15.78
CA MET A 128 8.96 4.46 -16.86
C MET A 128 8.44 3.70 -18.10
N ASP A 129 9.12 2.63 -18.52
CA ASP A 129 8.74 1.82 -19.68
C ASP A 129 7.37 1.14 -19.52
N ILE A 130 6.97 0.81 -18.29
CA ILE A 130 5.69 0.19 -17.97
C ILE A 130 4.59 1.26 -17.89
N MET A 131 4.78 2.27 -17.05
CA MET A 131 3.73 3.24 -16.73
C MET A 131 3.38 4.16 -17.90
N THR A 132 4.35 4.45 -18.79
CA THR A 132 4.09 5.24 -20.01
C THR A 132 3.31 4.48 -21.09
N LYS A 133 3.16 3.14 -20.95
CA LYS A 133 2.33 2.30 -21.84
C LYS A 133 0.91 2.11 -21.33
N TYR A 134 0.57 2.70 -20.19
CA TYR A 134 -0.79 2.69 -19.70
C TYR A 134 -1.64 3.67 -20.51
N ASN A 135 -2.80 3.22 -20.97
CA ASN A 135 -3.84 4.03 -21.60
C ASN A 135 -4.67 4.74 -20.50
N THR A 136 -3.99 5.32 -19.52
CA THR A 136 -4.58 6.01 -18.37
C THR A 136 -3.72 7.22 -18.01
N SER A 137 -4.27 8.15 -17.25
CA SER A 137 -3.46 9.27 -16.74
C SER A 137 -2.60 8.79 -15.58
N VAL A 138 -1.29 8.97 -15.65
CA VAL A 138 -0.38 8.72 -14.53
C VAL A 138 0.12 10.06 -14.00
N ILE A 139 -0.06 10.33 -12.71
CA ILE A 139 0.38 11.59 -12.08
C ILE A 139 1.17 11.35 -10.79
N VAL A 140 2.11 12.25 -10.48
CA VAL A 140 2.74 12.39 -9.16
C VAL A 140 3.45 13.73 -9.07
N SER A 141 3.24 14.44 -7.97
CA SER A 141 3.66 15.83 -7.79
C SER A 141 5.05 15.98 -7.17
N ASN A 142 5.65 14.91 -6.63
CA ASN A 142 6.90 14.98 -5.86
C ASN A 142 8.00 14.01 -6.31
N MET A 143 7.94 13.49 -7.53
CA MET A 143 8.96 12.59 -8.10
C MET A 143 9.64 13.22 -9.32
N TYR A 144 10.96 13.27 -9.31
CA TYR A 144 11.76 13.99 -10.32
C TYR A 144 12.93 13.17 -10.85
N HIS A 145 13.35 13.46 -12.08
CA HIS A 145 14.62 12.98 -12.61
C HIS A 145 15.77 13.60 -11.83
N GLU A 146 16.70 12.78 -11.33
CA GLU A 146 17.85 13.31 -10.59
C GLU A 146 18.76 14.21 -11.45
N ALA A 147 18.94 13.84 -12.72
CA ALA A 147 19.85 14.48 -13.66
C ALA A 147 19.52 15.95 -13.97
N ASP A 148 18.25 16.27 -14.19
CA ASP A 148 17.80 17.59 -14.64
C ASP A 148 16.70 18.21 -13.77
N LYS A 149 16.26 17.51 -12.72
CA LYS A 149 15.18 17.90 -11.80
C LYS A 149 13.81 18.08 -12.49
N SER A 150 13.63 17.60 -13.71
CA SER A 150 12.33 17.57 -14.38
C SER A 150 11.38 16.57 -13.70
N ALA A 151 10.08 16.86 -13.74
CA ALA A 151 9.07 15.96 -13.16
C ALA A 151 9.01 14.63 -13.92
N LEU A 152 8.89 13.50 -13.20
CA LEU A 152 8.77 12.18 -13.83
C LEU A 152 7.41 11.97 -14.51
N PHE A 153 6.37 12.52 -13.91
CA PHE A 153 5.00 12.48 -14.42
C PHE A 153 4.34 13.86 -14.21
N PRO A 154 3.23 14.16 -14.89
CA PRO A 154 2.46 15.37 -14.62
C PRO A 154 2.07 15.47 -13.13
N PRO A 155 2.12 16.68 -12.53
CA PRO A 155 1.85 16.84 -11.11
C PRO A 155 0.36 16.78 -10.74
N TYR A 156 -0.54 16.90 -11.70
CA TYR A 156 -1.98 16.87 -11.48
C TYR A 156 -2.72 16.39 -12.72
N TRP A 157 -3.98 15.99 -12.53
CA TRP A 157 -4.91 15.66 -13.61
C TRP A 157 -6.22 16.40 -13.40
N ILE A 158 -6.81 16.90 -14.48
CA ILE A 158 -8.13 17.54 -14.44
C ILE A 158 -9.02 16.84 -15.46
N THR A 159 -10.24 16.51 -15.04
CA THR A 159 -11.26 15.92 -15.91
C THR A 159 -12.59 16.64 -15.76
N GLU A 160 -13.49 16.46 -16.72
CA GLU A 160 -14.85 16.97 -16.66
C GLU A 160 -15.85 15.81 -16.66
N LYS A 161 -16.71 15.76 -15.64
CA LYS A 161 -17.79 14.77 -15.54
C LYS A 161 -19.08 15.49 -15.17
N GLN A 162 -20.15 15.25 -15.93
CA GLN A 162 -21.45 15.90 -15.75
C GLN A 162 -21.39 17.44 -15.63
N GLY A 163 -20.48 18.10 -16.36
CA GLY A 163 -20.32 19.56 -16.34
C GLY A 163 -19.53 20.13 -15.15
N LEU A 164 -18.91 19.26 -14.34
CA LEU A 164 -18.05 19.62 -13.21
C LEU A 164 -16.59 19.38 -13.57
N LYS A 165 -15.75 20.39 -13.32
CA LYS A 165 -14.29 20.31 -13.47
C LYS A 165 -13.71 19.73 -12.17
N ILE A 166 -13.07 18.57 -12.27
CA ILE A 166 -12.61 17.79 -11.13
C ILE A 166 -11.08 17.66 -11.22
N GLY A 167 -10.37 18.13 -10.20
CA GLY A 167 -8.92 18.06 -10.11
C GLY A 167 -8.44 16.93 -9.19
N PHE A 168 -7.30 16.34 -9.54
CA PHE A 168 -6.57 15.36 -8.75
C PHE A 168 -5.10 15.76 -8.65
N ILE A 169 -4.54 15.70 -7.45
CA ILE A 169 -3.10 15.81 -7.17
C ILE A 169 -2.62 14.51 -6.53
N ALA A 170 -1.33 14.19 -6.65
CA ALA A 170 -0.82 12.92 -6.18
C ALA A 170 0.54 13.00 -5.53
N TYR A 171 0.74 12.27 -4.44
CA TYR A 171 2.00 12.26 -3.71
C TYR A 171 2.41 10.84 -3.34
N ASN A 172 3.72 10.61 -3.41
CA ASN A 172 4.35 9.37 -2.97
C ASN A 172 5.23 9.64 -1.74
N ASP A 173 5.60 8.61 -0.99
CA ASP A 173 6.39 8.74 0.24
C ASP A 173 7.81 9.23 -0.10
N PRO A 174 8.28 10.40 0.40
CA PRO A 174 9.63 10.87 0.11
C PRO A 174 10.73 9.97 0.68
N GLU A 175 10.38 9.08 1.61
CA GLU A 175 11.32 8.21 2.30
C GLU A 175 11.62 6.88 1.57
N ILE A 176 11.05 6.65 0.38
CA ILE A 176 11.24 5.42 -0.41
C ILE A 176 12.71 4.98 -0.54
N PRO A 177 13.67 5.86 -0.89
CA PRO A 177 15.08 5.46 -1.06
C PRO A 177 15.73 4.91 0.23
N ILE A 178 15.19 5.27 1.39
CA ILE A 178 15.68 4.82 2.70
C ILE A 178 14.90 3.58 3.17
N ARG A 179 13.62 3.49 2.82
CA ARG A 179 12.69 2.43 3.23
C ARG A 179 12.89 1.12 2.47
N GLN A 180 13.22 1.21 1.18
CA GLN A 180 13.42 0.07 0.28
C GLN A 180 14.87 0.01 -0.23
N ASN A 181 15.30 -1.12 -0.81
CA ASN A 181 16.64 -1.26 -1.40
C ASN A 181 17.01 0.01 -2.21
N PRO A 182 18.04 0.78 -1.79
CA PRO A 182 18.36 2.08 -2.39
C PRO A 182 18.52 2.06 -3.92
N MET A 183 18.97 0.93 -4.47
CA MET A 183 19.15 0.78 -5.92
C MET A 183 17.84 0.84 -6.70
N PHE A 184 16.70 0.54 -6.09
CA PHE A 184 15.39 0.59 -6.76
C PHE A 184 15.06 2.00 -7.25
N SER A 185 15.44 3.01 -6.47
CA SER A 185 15.15 4.43 -6.76
C SER A 185 16.33 5.20 -7.34
N GLU A 186 17.39 4.52 -7.79
CA GLU A 186 18.55 5.18 -8.37
C GLU A 186 18.14 6.12 -9.52
N GLY A 187 18.64 7.36 -9.49
CA GLY A 187 18.31 8.40 -10.48
C GLY A 187 16.93 9.06 -10.30
N ILE A 188 16.23 8.81 -9.19
CA ILE A 188 14.95 9.45 -8.83
C ILE A 188 15.15 10.31 -7.58
N LEU A 189 14.58 11.53 -7.61
CA LEU A 189 14.48 12.39 -6.44
C LEU A 189 13.04 12.47 -5.97
N PHE A 190 12.88 12.51 -4.65
CA PHE A 190 11.61 12.72 -4.00
C PHE A 190 11.68 14.00 -3.19
N SER A 191 10.72 14.91 -3.39
CA SER A 191 10.58 16.09 -2.55
C SER A 191 9.57 15.85 -1.42
N GLU A 192 9.72 16.59 -0.33
CA GLU A 192 8.69 16.67 0.71
C GLU A 192 7.34 17.08 0.11
N VAL A 193 6.26 16.54 0.65
CA VAL A 193 4.90 16.79 0.15
C VAL A 193 4.55 18.27 0.25
N GLU A 194 4.86 18.89 1.38
CA GLU A 194 4.53 20.30 1.66
C GLU A 194 5.28 21.29 0.76
N SER A 195 6.32 20.88 0.03
CA SER A 195 7.18 21.80 -0.75
C SER A 195 6.43 22.51 -1.89
N ASN A 196 5.43 21.85 -2.48
CA ASN A 196 4.63 22.39 -3.58
C ASN A 196 3.11 22.27 -3.37
N LEU A 197 2.67 21.67 -2.27
CA LEU A 197 1.26 21.35 -2.03
C LEU A 197 0.35 22.58 -2.07
N LYS A 198 0.68 23.61 -1.29
CA LYS A 198 -0.15 24.82 -1.19
C LYS A 198 -0.27 25.55 -2.53
N SER A 199 0.85 25.71 -3.24
CA SER A 199 0.85 26.39 -4.54
C SER A 199 0.06 25.62 -5.59
N LEU A 200 0.15 24.29 -5.58
CA LEU A 200 -0.60 23.44 -6.50
C LEU A 200 -2.11 23.50 -6.23
N ILE A 201 -2.53 23.47 -4.95
CA ILE A 201 -3.94 23.63 -4.58
C ILE A 201 -4.46 25.01 -4.99
N THR A 202 -3.70 26.09 -4.72
CA THR A 202 -4.05 27.44 -5.16
C THR A 202 -4.20 27.51 -6.68
N HIS A 203 -3.25 26.95 -7.44
CA HIS A 203 -3.33 26.90 -8.91
C HIS A 203 -4.61 26.20 -9.37
N LEU A 204 -4.95 25.05 -8.79
CA LEU A 204 -6.14 24.28 -9.18
C LEU A 204 -7.45 24.98 -8.80
N ARG A 205 -7.53 25.57 -7.60
CA ARG A 205 -8.76 26.23 -7.12
C ARG A 205 -8.97 27.61 -7.71
N GLU A 206 -7.93 28.43 -7.85
CA GLU A 206 -8.04 29.82 -8.28
C GLU A 206 -7.76 30.01 -9.77
N GLY A 207 -6.72 29.34 -10.28
CA GLY A 207 -6.32 29.41 -11.68
C GLY A 207 -7.21 28.54 -12.57
N GLU A 208 -7.20 27.23 -12.33
CA GLU A 208 -7.98 26.26 -13.10
C GLU A 208 -9.47 26.25 -12.73
N LYS A 209 -9.83 26.76 -11.55
CA LYS A 209 -11.22 26.84 -11.06
C LYS A 209 -11.91 25.47 -11.03
N VAL A 210 -11.23 24.45 -10.51
CA VAL A 210 -11.84 23.13 -10.29
C VAL A 210 -12.95 23.21 -9.24
N ASP A 211 -14.08 22.57 -9.51
CA ASP A 211 -15.22 22.49 -8.59
C ASP A 211 -14.96 21.55 -7.44
N LEU A 212 -14.32 20.41 -7.73
CA LEU A 212 -13.92 19.38 -6.78
C LEU A 212 -12.42 19.16 -6.87
N LEU A 213 -11.74 18.99 -5.74
CA LEU A 213 -10.31 18.73 -5.70
C LEU A 213 -10.01 17.59 -4.75
N PHE A 214 -9.34 16.56 -5.28
CA PHE A 214 -8.96 15.37 -4.54
C PHE A 214 -7.45 15.20 -4.52
N MET A 215 -6.96 14.52 -3.48
CA MET A 215 -5.58 14.09 -3.38
C MET A 215 -5.53 12.57 -3.38
N VAL A 216 -4.60 11.96 -4.12
CA VAL A 216 -4.27 10.53 -4.02
C VAL A 216 -2.89 10.42 -3.38
N ALA A 217 -2.80 9.82 -2.20
CA ALA A 217 -1.59 9.90 -1.37
C ALA A 217 -1.09 8.50 -0.98
N HIS A 218 0.06 8.11 -1.52
CA HIS A 218 0.75 6.86 -1.22
C HIS A 218 1.85 7.10 -0.17
N ILE A 219 1.44 7.55 1.02
CA ILE A 219 2.36 7.99 2.10
C ILE A 219 2.03 7.35 3.46
N GLY A 220 1.06 6.46 3.51
CA GLY A 220 0.57 5.83 4.73
C GLY A 220 -0.40 6.68 5.55
N ILE A 221 -1.38 6.03 6.17
CA ILE A 221 -2.56 6.67 6.73
C ILE A 221 -2.29 7.67 7.86
N SER A 222 -1.23 7.47 8.65
CA SER A 222 -0.89 8.40 9.72
C SER A 222 -0.43 9.74 9.17
N LYS A 223 0.39 9.73 8.12
CA LYS A 223 0.85 10.94 7.43
C LYS A 223 -0.30 11.58 6.65
N GLN A 224 -1.20 10.79 6.05
CA GLN A 224 -2.41 11.30 5.40
C GLN A 224 -3.35 12.02 6.38
N LEU A 225 -3.60 11.45 7.56
CA LEU A 225 -4.42 12.10 8.59
C LEU A 225 -3.76 13.37 9.13
N MET A 226 -2.43 13.37 9.29
CA MET A 226 -1.68 14.57 9.63
C MET A 226 -1.88 15.66 8.54
N LEU A 227 -1.72 15.31 7.26
CA LEU A 227 -1.97 16.24 6.15
C LEU A 227 -3.42 16.73 6.12
N ALA A 228 -4.41 15.86 6.35
CA ALA A 228 -5.82 16.23 6.41
C ALA A 228 -6.14 17.29 7.49
N ASN A 229 -5.28 17.41 8.51
CA ASN A 229 -5.36 18.40 9.58
C ASN A 229 -4.47 19.62 9.35
N ASN A 230 -3.59 19.60 8.35
CA ASN A 230 -2.69 20.70 8.00
C ASN A 230 -3.43 21.73 7.13
N GLN A 231 -3.26 23.03 7.41
CA GLN A 231 -3.89 24.08 6.60
C GLN A 231 -3.42 24.07 5.13
N ALA A 232 -2.26 23.48 4.83
CA ALA A 232 -1.77 23.37 3.46
C ALA A 232 -2.71 22.59 2.52
N VAL A 233 -3.60 21.71 3.04
CA VAL A 233 -4.60 21.01 2.23
C VAL A 233 -5.96 21.73 2.17
N GLU A 234 -6.07 22.96 2.69
CA GLU A 234 -7.31 23.73 2.63
C GLU A 234 -7.78 23.88 1.17
N GLY A 235 -8.98 23.37 0.88
CA GLY A 235 -9.50 23.27 -0.49
C GLY A 235 -9.37 21.88 -1.11
N VAL A 236 -8.82 20.88 -0.44
CA VAL A 236 -8.97 19.46 -0.82
C VAL A 236 -10.19 18.87 -0.12
N ASP A 237 -11.07 18.20 -0.87
CA ASP A 237 -12.30 17.62 -0.33
C ASP A 237 -12.04 16.24 0.32
N PHE A 238 -11.32 15.36 -0.38
CA PHE A 238 -10.95 14.02 0.07
C PHE A 238 -9.49 13.68 -0.27
N ILE A 239 -8.86 12.92 0.63
CA ILE A 239 -7.57 12.25 0.44
C ILE A 239 -7.84 10.74 0.26
N PHE A 240 -7.57 10.23 -0.93
CA PHE A 240 -7.54 8.81 -1.26
C PHE A 240 -6.19 8.22 -0.85
N GLY A 241 -6.16 7.66 0.34
CA GLY A 241 -5.02 7.06 1.00
C GLY A 241 -4.72 5.63 0.57
N ASN A 242 -3.44 5.25 0.69
CA ASN A 242 -2.82 3.98 0.27
C ASN A 242 -1.57 3.68 1.18
N ASP A 243 -0.80 2.61 0.89
CA ASP A 243 0.46 2.13 1.55
C ASP A 243 0.26 1.32 2.86
N THR A 244 -0.67 1.73 3.72
CA THR A 244 -0.86 1.10 5.04
C THR A 244 -1.85 -0.06 5.05
N HIS A 245 -2.56 -0.28 3.95
CA HIS A 245 -3.55 -1.35 3.73
C HIS A 245 -4.74 -1.29 4.68
N GLU A 246 -5.08 -0.10 5.18
CA GLU A 246 -6.18 0.07 6.14
C GLU A 246 -7.54 -0.01 5.44
N ARG A 247 -8.49 -0.70 6.06
CA ARG A 247 -9.85 -0.90 5.56
C ARG A 247 -10.79 0.15 6.14
N VAL A 248 -10.58 1.41 5.77
CA VAL A 248 -11.40 2.53 6.26
C VAL A 248 -12.84 2.29 5.80
N ARG A 249 -13.80 2.06 6.70
CA ARG A 249 -15.22 1.85 6.32
C ARG A 249 -16.07 3.11 6.42
N GLU A 250 -15.64 4.03 7.27
CA GLU A 250 -16.22 5.36 7.43
C GLU A 250 -15.08 6.36 7.21
N PRO A 251 -15.25 7.39 6.36
CA PRO A 251 -14.19 8.35 6.09
C PRO A 251 -13.65 8.97 7.38
N ILE A 252 -12.33 8.97 7.55
CA ILE A 252 -11.69 9.54 8.73
C ILE A 252 -11.70 11.07 8.59
N LYS A 253 -12.19 11.76 9.61
CA LYS A 253 -12.35 13.21 9.58
C LYS A 253 -11.08 13.93 10.02
N GLY A 254 -10.42 14.59 9.07
CA GLY A 254 -9.46 15.66 9.35
C GLY A 254 -10.14 17.02 9.50
N LYS A 255 -9.35 18.04 9.87
CA LYS A 255 -9.82 19.42 10.00
C LYS A 255 -10.23 20.05 8.66
N TYR A 256 -9.53 19.71 7.58
CA TYR A 256 -9.72 20.31 6.26
C TYR A 256 -10.23 19.31 5.20
N ALA A 257 -9.87 18.04 5.31
CA ALA A 257 -10.24 16.99 4.35
C ALA A 257 -10.66 15.68 5.04
N LEU A 258 -11.36 14.82 4.32
CA LEU A 258 -11.68 13.44 4.72
C LEU A 258 -10.66 12.46 4.15
N VAL A 259 -10.28 11.43 4.91
CA VAL A 259 -9.32 10.38 4.47
C VAL A 259 -10.03 9.05 4.25
N LEU A 260 -9.70 8.40 3.14
CA LEU A 260 -10.22 7.09 2.71
C LEU A 260 -9.06 6.12 2.45
N GLU A 261 -9.26 4.82 2.64
CA GLU A 261 -8.29 3.79 2.22
C GLU A 261 -9.04 2.47 1.98
N PRO A 262 -8.84 1.81 0.83
CA PRO A 262 -9.64 0.65 0.43
C PRO A 262 -9.16 -0.67 1.06
N GLY A 263 -8.02 -0.69 1.71
CA GLY A 263 -7.27 -1.91 2.03
C GLY A 263 -6.33 -2.29 0.90
N SER A 264 -6.10 -3.59 0.70
CA SER A 264 -5.11 -4.10 -0.26
C SER A 264 -5.58 -5.37 -0.98
N PHE A 265 -4.73 -5.87 -1.89
CA PHE A 265 -4.84 -7.14 -2.65
C PHE A 265 -6.07 -7.23 -3.55
N GLY A 266 -6.80 -6.12 -3.72
CA GLY A 266 -8.03 -6.10 -4.48
C GLY A 266 -9.21 -6.73 -3.74
N SER A 267 -9.09 -6.98 -2.44
CA SER A 267 -10.17 -7.56 -1.63
C SER A 267 -11.40 -6.66 -1.52
N PHE A 268 -11.21 -5.35 -1.68
CA PHE A 268 -12.26 -4.33 -1.67
C PHE A 268 -12.02 -3.28 -2.75
N VAL A 269 -13.10 -2.63 -3.16
CA VAL A 269 -13.08 -1.38 -3.93
C VAL A 269 -13.74 -0.31 -3.07
N GLY A 270 -13.05 0.80 -2.83
CA GLY A 270 -13.63 1.96 -2.18
C GLY A 270 -14.58 2.66 -3.14
N LYS A 271 -15.86 2.83 -2.76
CA LYS A 271 -16.88 3.51 -3.57
C LYS A 271 -17.35 4.76 -2.84
N LEU A 272 -17.02 5.92 -3.40
CA LEU A 272 -17.46 7.23 -2.92
C LEU A 272 -18.49 7.83 -3.89
N ASP A 273 -19.74 7.93 -3.47
CA ASP A 273 -20.78 8.67 -4.19
C ASP A 273 -20.91 10.07 -3.59
N LEU A 274 -20.74 11.09 -4.42
CA LEU A 274 -20.85 12.50 -4.06
C LEU A 274 -22.10 13.09 -4.69
N LYS A 275 -23.04 13.56 -3.86
CA LYS A 275 -24.19 14.34 -4.33
C LYS A 275 -23.77 15.79 -4.48
N ILE A 276 -23.86 16.31 -5.70
CA ILE A 276 -23.42 17.67 -6.03
C ILE A 276 -24.63 18.59 -6.19
N LYS A 277 -24.58 19.74 -5.51
CA LYS A 277 -25.54 20.83 -5.63
C LYS A 277 -24.80 22.15 -5.76
N ASN A 278 -25.19 22.99 -6.71
CA ASN A 278 -24.50 24.26 -6.99
C ASN A 278 -22.98 24.10 -7.15
N ARG A 279 -22.55 23.04 -7.86
CA ARG A 279 -21.14 22.70 -8.11
C ARG A 279 -20.30 22.40 -6.86
N LYS A 280 -20.94 22.15 -5.71
CA LYS A 280 -20.29 21.78 -4.44
C LYS A 280 -20.85 20.47 -3.91
N ILE A 281 -20.06 19.76 -3.11
CA ILE A 281 -20.49 18.54 -2.42
C ILE A 281 -21.56 18.92 -1.39
N ALA A 282 -22.77 18.38 -1.55
CA ALA A 282 -23.88 18.57 -0.62
C ALA A 282 -24.00 17.42 0.38
N ASP A 283 -23.63 16.21 -0.04
CA ASP A 283 -23.71 14.98 0.74
C ASP A 283 -22.78 13.93 0.11
N TYR A 284 -22.36 12.93 0.88
CA TYR A 284 -21.57 11.81 0.38
C TYR A 284 -22.00 10.49 1.00
N ARG A 285 -21.79 9.41 0.25
CA ARG A 285 -21.87 8.04 0.76
C ARG A 285 -20.59 7.30 0.39
N TYR A 286 -19.96 6.68 1.38
CA TYR A 286 -18.80 5.85 1.16
C TYR A 286 -19.07 4.41 1.57
N GLU A 287 -18.55 3.46 0.79
CA GLU A 287 -18.66 2.03 1.05
C GLU A 287 -17.38 1.30 0.62
N LEU A 288 -16.84 0.43 1.48
CA LEU A 288 -15.88 -0.59 1.07
C LEU A 288 -16.61 -1.80 0.51
N VAL A 289 -16.71 -1.86 -0.80
CA VAL A 289 -17.39 -2.94 -1.50
C VAL A 289 -16.46 -4.14 -1.57
N GLN A 290 -16.78 -5.22 -0.86
CA GLN A 290 -16.01 -6.46 -0.95
C GLN A 290 -16.09 -7.04 -2.36
N VAL A 291 -14.94 -7.36 -2.93
CA VAL A 291 -14.82 -8.10 -4.19
C VAL A 291 -15.05 -9.57 -3.88
N ASN A 292 -16.31 -9.98 -3.82
CA ASN A 292 -16.71 -11.36 -3.55
C ASN A 292 -16.85 -12.14 -4.88
N PRO A 293 -15.99 -13.14 -5.16
CA PRO A 293 -16.03 -13.93 -6.41
C PRO A 293 -17.35 -14.67 -6.66
N LYS A 294 -18.18 -14.90 -5.62
CA LYS A 294 -19.52 -15.49 -5.77
C LYS A 294 -20.57 -14.49 -6.26
N LYS A 295 -20.37 -13.19 -5.98
CA LYS A 295 -21.28 -12.10 -6.36
C LYS A 295 -20.89 -11.52 -7.72
N TYR A 296 -19.60 -11.25 -7.91
CA TYR A 296 -19.06 -10.70 -9.15
C TYR A 296 -18.38 -11.84 -9.90
N LYS A 297 -18.93 -12.23 -11.06
CA LYS A 297 -18.29 -13.25 -11.90
C LYS A 297 -16.97 -12.72 -12.45
N ALA A 298 -16.03 -13.59 -12.80
CA ALA A 298 -14.81 -13.16 -13.46
C ALA A 298 -15.17 -12.61 -14.85
N ASP A 299 -14.66 -11.42 -15.18
CA ASP A 299 -14.69 -10.92 -16.55
C ASP A 299 -13.85 -11.85 -17.45
N LYS A 300 -14.42 -12.27 -18.58
CA LYS A 300 -13.80 -13.30 -19.43
C LYS A 300 -12.57 -12.77 -20.16
N GLN A 301 -12.62 -11.52 -20.61
CA GLN A 301 -11.53 -10.93 -21.39
C GLN A 301 -10.33 -10.66 -20.49
N MET A 302 -10.56 -10.05 -19.32
CA MET A 302 -9.53 -9.85 -18.31
C MET A 302 -8.90 -11.17 -17.87
N GLN A 303 -9.72 -12.21 -17.60
CA GLN A 303 -9.19 -13.51 -17.20
C GLN A 303 -8.33 -14.14 -18.29
N GLN A 304 -8.73 -14.04 -19.56
CA GLN A 304 -7.94 -14.52 -20.70
C GLN A 304 -6.60 -13.78 -20.83
N ILE A 305 -6.59 -12.45 -20.64
CA ILE A 305 -5.37 -11.65 -20.65
C ILE A 305 -4.43 -12.11 -19.53
N ILE A 306 -4.93 -12.24 -18.31
CA ILE A 306 -4.16 -12.72 -17.16
C ILE A 306 -3.61 -14.13 -17.42
N ASP A 307 -4.46 -15.05 -17.87
CA ASP A 307 -4.04 -16.43 -18.12
C ASP A 307 -2.96 -16.52 -19.20
N SER A 308 -3.09 -15.76 -20.29
CA SER A 308 -2.10 -15.73 -21.36
C SER A 308 -0.76 -15.14 -20.91
N LEU A 309 -0.77 -14.10 -20.08
CA LEU A 309 0.44 -13.43 -19.61
C LEU A 309 1.18 -14.22 -18.53
N THR A 310 0.44 -15.01 -17.75
CA THR A 310 0.98 -15.81 -16.64
C THR A 310 1.35 -17.23 -17.04
N ASP A 311 0.83 -17.74 -18.17
CA ASP A 311 1.09 -19.10 -18.66
C ASP A 311 2.59 -19.48 -18.71
N PRO A 312 3.51 -18.62 -19.19
CA PRO A 312 4.94 -18.95 -19.23
C PRO A 312 5.57 -19.25 -17.87
N TYR A 313 4.96 -18.76 -16.78
CA TYR A 313 5.46 -18.88 -15.41
C TYR A 313 4.69 -19.93 -14.59
N ARG A 314 3.54 -20.38 -15.09
CA ARG A 314 2.54 -21.18 -14.35
C ARG A 314 3.13 -22.45 -13.72
N SER A 315 3.91 -23.21 -14.49
CA SER A 315 4.53 -24.46 -14.01
C SER A 315 5.48 -24.21 -12.83
N GLN A 316 6.32 -23.17 -12.92
CA GLN A 316 7.23 -22.79 -11.84
C GLN A 316 6.46 -22.29 -10.61
N MET A 317 5.41 -21.48 -10.80
CA MET A 317 4.62 -20.92 -9.70
C MET A 317 3.83 -21.99 -8.93
N GLN A 318 3.38 -23.03 -9.61
CA GLN A 318 2.59 -24.12 -9.02
C GLN A 318 3.44 -25.22 -8.34
N GLU A 319 4.77 -25.12 -8.41
CA GLU A 319 5.68 -26.05 -7.71
C GLU A 319 5.36 -26.05 -6.20
N VAL A 320 5.00 -27.20 -5.66
CA VAL A 320 4.79 -27.38 -4.21
C VAL A 320 6.14 -27.53 -3.52
N ILE A 321 6.43 -26.65 -2.57
CA ILE A 321 7.70 -26.60 -1.84
C ILE A 321 7.59 -27.06 -0.38
N GLY A 322 6.37 -27.24 0.13
CA GLY A 322 6.10 -27.71 1.49
C GLY A 322 4.61 -27.66 1.80
N TYR A 323 4.24 -27.84 3.07
CA TYR A 323 2.86 -27.76 3.54
C TYR A 323 2.76 -27.02 4.86
N THR A 324 1.62 -26.37 5.12
CA THR A 324 1.26 -25.87 6.45
C THR A 324 0.04 -26.61 7.00
N ALA A 325 0.03 -26.90 8.30
CA ALA A 325 -1.12 -27.46 9.02
C ALA A 325 -1.89 -26.40 9.84
N THR A 326 -1.41 -25.16 9.87
CA THR A 326 -2.09 -24.01 10.49
C THR A 326 -2.25 -22.86 9.50
N PRO A 327 -3.23 -21.97 9.68
CA PRO A 327 -3.34 -20.78 8.85
C PRO A 327 -2.10 -19.89 8.98
N MET A 328 -1.51 -19.52 7.84
CA MET A 328 -0.51 -18.46 7.74
C MET A 328 -1.20 -17.19 7.25
N TYR A 329 -0.93 -16.06 7.90
CA TYR A 329 -1.44 -14.75 7.54
C TYR A 329 -0.52 -13.65 8.08
N ARG A 330 -0.60 -12.46 7.49
CA ARG A 330 0.19 -11.27 7.87
C ARG A 330 -0.70 -10.02 7.92
N TYR A 331 -1.30 -9.74 9.07
CA TYR A 331 -2.22 -8.60 9.28
C TYR A 331 -2.05 -7.92 10.64
N LEU A 332 -1.19 -8.46 11.50
CA LEU A 332 -0.98 -7.95 12.85
C LEU A 332 0.24 -7.03 12.85
N VAL A 333 0.12 -5.89 13.52
CA VAL A 333 1.21 -4.91 13.60
C VAL A 333 2.41 -5.50 14.37
N VAL A 334 2.17 -6.33 15.38
CA VAL A 334 3.20 -6.78 16.34
C VAL A 334 3.85 -8.12 15.96
N GLU A 335 3.07 -9.18 15.72
CA GLU A 335 3.60 -10.52 15.47
C GLU A 335 2.65 -11.32 14.57
N ASN A 336 3.18 -12.02 13.57
CA ASN A 336 2.37 -12.81 12.62
C ASN A 336 2.90 -14.25 12.49
N PRO A 337 2.01 -15.25 12.33
CA PRO A 337 2.44 -16.62 12.11
C PRO A 337 3.26 -16.79 10.83
N MET A 338 2.89 -16.10 9.74
CA MET A 338 3.64 -16.14 8.48
C MET A 338 5.09 -15.67 8.67
N ASP A 339 5.30 -14.60 9.43
CA ASP A 339 6.62 -14.02 9.69
C ASP A 339 7.45 -14.85 10.67
N ASN A 340 6.80 -15.51 11.64
CA ASN A 340 7.46 -16.45 12.53
C ASN A 340 8.06 -17.61 11.72
N PHE A 341 7.29 -18.20 10.79
CA PHE A 341 7.80 -19.22 9.87
C PHE A 341 8.99 -18.72 9.05
N ILE A 342 8.87 -17.54 8.42
CA ILE A 342 9.94 -16.98 7.59
C ILE A 342 11.22 -16.83 8.41
N THR A 343 11.12 -16.19 9.58
CA THR A 343 12.28 -15.93 10.42
C THR A 343 12.86 -17.20 11.04
N ASP A 344 12.05 -18.24 11.28
CA ASP A 344 12.53 -19.56 11.70
C ASP A 344 13.37 -20.23 10.62
N ALA A 345 12.93 -20.17 9.35
CA ALA A 345 13.69 -20.71 8.24
C ALA A 345 15.02 -19.97 8.04
N LEU A 346 15.02 -18.63 8.16
CA LEU A 346 16.23 -17.82 8.09
C LEU A 346 17.18 -18.13 9.27
N LEU A 347 16.65 -18.29 10.49
CA LEU A 347 17.46 -18.67 11.66
C LEU A 347 18.07 -20.06 11.49
N TRP A 348 17.27 -21.03 11.02
CA TRP A 348 17.71 -22.40 10.77
C TRP A 348 18.86 -22.46 9.76
N LYS A 349 18.71 -21.78 8.62
CA LYS A 349 19.73 -21.77 7.56
C LYS A 349 20.99 -20.99 7.97
N SER A 350 20.83 -19.90 8.71
CA SER A 350 21.94 -19.02 9.11
C SER A 350 22.81 -19.58 10.23
N GLY A 351 22.21 -20.33 11.17
CA GLY A 351 22.89 -20.73 12.41
C GLY A 351 23.21 -19.55 13.35
N ALA A 352 22.66 -18.36 13.08
CA ALA A 352 22.88 -17.17 13.89
C ALA A 352 22.17 -17.23 15.25
N ASP A 353 22.41 -16.25 16.12
CA ASP A 353 21.66 -16.12 17.37
C ASP A 353 20.25 -15.59 17.12
N ILE A 354 20.12 -14.67 16.15
CA ILE A 354 18.87 -14.03 15.77
C ILE A 354 18.80 -13.97 14.24
N ALA A 355 17.61 -14.18 13.68
CA ALA A 355 17.31 -13.84 12.30
C ALA A 355 16.13 -12.88 12.27
N PHE A 356 16.17 -11.87 11.40
CA PHE A 356 15.10 -10.89 11.31
C PHE A 356 14.76 -10.51 9.86
N SER A 357 13.54 -9.99 9.70
CA SER A 357 12.99 -9.49 8.45
C SER A 357 12.15 -8.24 8.71
N ASN A 358 11.97 -7.39 7.71
CA ASN A 358 11.10 -6.23 7.82
C ASN A 358 9.64 -6.64 8.06
N GLY A 359 8.88 -5.81 8.78
CA GLY A 359 7.44 -5.99 8.96
C GLY A 359 6.65 -5.58 7.72
N PHE A 360 6.76 -6.36 6.65
CA PHE A 360 6.01 -6.11 5.41
C PHE A 360 4.48 -6.19 5.62
N ARG A 361 3.71 -5.59 4.70
CA ARG A 361 2.24 -5.59 4.73
C ARG A 361 1.58 -6.45 3.63
N PHE A 362 2.37 -7.04 2.72
CA PHE A 362 1.90 -7.96 1.68
C PHE A 362 1.94 -9.42 2.16
N GLY A 363 1.19 -10.33 1.52
CA GLY A 363 1.18 -11.75 1.84
C GLY A 363 -0.20 -12.24 2.28
N VAL A 364 -1.00 -12.67 1.30
CA VAL A 364 -2.36 -13.15 1.55
C VAL A 364 -2.37 -14.47 2.35
N PRO A 365 -3.47 -14.76 3.07
CA PRO A 365 -3.57 -15.98 3.86
C PRO A 365 -3.42 -17.29 3.09
N ILE A 366 -2.69 -18.24 3.69
CA ILE A 366 -2.58 -19.64 3.25
C ILE A 366 -3.24 -20.49 4.33
N VAL A 367 -4.38 -21.09 4.00
CA VAL A 367 -5.29 -21.69 4.99
C VAL A 367 -5.46 -23.18 4.71
N PRO A 368 -5.17 -24.07 5.68
CA PRO A 368 -5.44 -25.50 5.59
C PRO A 368 -6.84 -25.84 5.09
N GLY A 369 -6.91 -26.82 4.18
CA GLY A 369 -8.15 -27.41 3.71
C GLY A 369 -8.79 -28.34 4.75
N LYS A 370 -9.83 -29.06 4.33
CA LYS A 370 -10.54 -30.04 5.19
C LYS A 370 -9.68 -31.23 5.61
N ASP A 371 -8.66 -31.54 4.83
CA ASP A 371 -7.63 -32.54 5.07
C ASP A 371 -6.58 -32.09 6.11
N GLY A 372 -6.72 -30.87 6.65
CA GLY A 372 -5.90 -30.34 7.74
C GLY A 372 -4.53 -29.84 7.30
N LYS A 373 -4.27 -29.74 5.98
CA LYS A 373 -3.05 -29.16 5.42
C LYS A 373 -3.35 -28.29 4.21
N GLN A 374 -2.42 -27.44 3.84
CA GLN A 374 -2.43 -26.69 2.58
C GLN A 374 -1.04 -26.74 1.96
N PRO A 375 -0.89 -27.06 0.65
CA PRO A 375 0.40 -26.93 -0.03
C PRO A 375 0.85 -25.48 -0.01
N ILE A 376 2.15 -25.28 0.23
CA ILE A 376 2.85 -24.02 0.02
C ILE A 376 3.52 -24.13 -1.34
N THR A 377 3.21 -23.20 -2.23
CA THR A 377 3.78 -23.18 -3.59
C THR A 377 4.93 -22.18 -3.72
N ARG A 378 5.59 -22.21 -4.88
CA ARG A 378 6.55 -21.17 -5.25
C ARG A 378 5.91 -19.79 -5.37
N GLU A 379 4.67 -19.73 -5.85
CA GLU A 379 3.88 -18.48 -5.90
C GLU A 379 3.66 -17.91 -4.50
N ASP A 380 3.32 -18.76 -3.53
CA ASP A 380 3.16 -18.36 -2.13
C ASP A 380 4.46 -17.78 -1.56
N LEU A 381 5.61 -18.37 -1.90
CA LEU A 381 6.91 -17.86 -1.48
C LEU A 381 7.20 -16.46 -2.03
N TRP A 382 6.94 -16.22 -3.32
CA TRP A 382 7.07 -14.89 -3.91
C TRP A 382 6.10 -13.87 -3.30
N ARG A 383 4.88 -14.30 -2.93
CA ARG A 383 3.91 -13.46 -2.23
C ARG A 383 4.33 -13.10 -0.81
N MET A 384 5.01 -14.02 -0.12
CA MET A 384 5.53 -13.79 1.23
C MET A 384 6.76 -12.89 1.23
N ILE A 385 7.67 -13.08 0.25
CA ILE A 385 8.94 -12.37 0.10
C ILE A 385 9.19 -12.10 -1.40
N PRO A 386 8.75 -10.97 -1.95
CA PRO A 386 8.87 -10.65 -3.38
C PRO A 386 10.26 -10.14 -3.77
N VAL A 387 11.17 -9.99 -2.79
CA VAL A 387 12.56 -9.57 -3.00
C VAL A 387 13.47 -10.68 -2.49
N ASP A 388 13.97 -11.52 -3.40
CA ASP A 388 14.86 -12.63 -3.07
C ASP A 388 16.32 -12.18 -2.98
N GLU A 389 16.65 -11.47 -1.90
CA GLU A 389 18.03 -11.02 -1.64
C GLU A 389 18.92 -12.17 -1.15
N LYS A 390 20.23 -12.01 -1.33
CA LYS A 390 21.21 -12.80 -0.59
C LYS A 390 21.09 -12.55 0.91
N MET A 391 21.34 -13.57 1.71
CA MET A 391 21.33 -13.38 3.17
C MET A 391 22.63 -12.75 3.64
N LYS A 392 22.55 -11.91 4.67
CA LYS A 392 23.68 -11.22 5.28
C LYS A 392 23.77 -11.61 6.75
N ILE A 393 24.97 -11.89 7.25
CA ILE A 393 25.18 -12.23 8.67
C ILE A 393 26.27 -11.32 9.23
N GLY A 394 26.06 -10.75 10.41
CA GLY A 394 27.05 -9.94 11.11
C GLY A 394 26.96 -10.08 12.62
N ARG A 395 27.85 -9.41 13.34
CA ARG A 395 27.88 -9.35 14.81
C ARG A 395 27.50 -7.95 15.30
N VAL A 396 26.68 -7.91 16.34
CA VAL A 396 26.26 -6.67 17.01
C VAL A 396 26.20 -6.87 18.52
N SER A 397 26.51 -5.82 19.29
CA SER A 397 26.39 -5.87 20.74
C SER A 397 24.94 -5.85 21.20
N GLY A 398 24.68 -6.32 22.42
CA GLY A 398 23.35 -6.23 23.02
C GLY A 398 22.85 -4.79 23.14
N GLN A 399 23.74 -3.82 23.37
CA GLN A 399 23.40 -2.40 23.36
C GLN A 399 22.94 -1.91 21.97
N GLN A 400 23.57 -2.39 20.89
CA GLN A 400 23.14 -2.05 19.53
C GLN A 400 21.75 -2.61 19.24
N ILE A 401 21.48 -3.85 19.66
CA ILE A 401 20.15 -4.48 19.54
C ILE A 401 19.10 -3.67 20.29
N TRP A 402 19.38 -3.29 21.54
CA TRP A 402 18.47 -2.48 22.36
C TRP A 402 18.11 -1.15 21.68
N ASN A 403 19.13 -0.40 21.25
CA ASN A 403 18.94 0.91 20.62
C ASN A 403 18.20 0.81 19.29
N TRP A 404 18.51 -0.24 18.50
CA TRP A 404 17.84 -0.50 17.24
C TRP A 404 16.36 -0.85 17.45
N LEU A 405 16.04 -1.72 18.42
CA LEU A 405 14.65 -2.04 18.75
C LEU A 405 13.85 -0.84 19.23
N GLU A 406 14.43 0.03 20.06
CA GLU A 406 13.78 1.30 20.45
C GLU A 406 13.45 2.17 19.24
N LYS A 407 14.35 2.24 18.25
CA LYS A 407 14.11 2.97 17.01
C LYS A 407 13.02 2.29 16.16
N GLU A 408 13.06 0.97 15.98
CA GLU A 408 12.04 0.24 15.23
C GLU A 408 10.67 0.34 15.88
N LEU A 409 10.58 0.29 17.21
CA LEU A 409 9.34 0.53 17.94
C LEU A 409 8.82 1.96 17.72
N ASN A 410 9.70 2.96 17.71
CA ASN A 410 9.29 4.32 17.42
C ASN A 410 8.81 4.50 15.96
N ASN A 411 9.47 3.85 15.00
CA ASN A 411 9.07 3.89 13.59
C ASN A 411 7.63 3.42 13.38
N VAL A 412 7.12 2.53 14.23
CA VAL A 412 5.74 2.01 14.17
C VAL A 412 4.78 2.84 15.03
N PHE A 413 5.18 3.15 16.27
CA PHE A 413 4.28 3.65 17.32
C PHE A 413 4.50 5.10 17.71
N ALA A 414 5.29 5.87 16.95
CA ALA A 414 5.49 7.30 17.23
C ALA A 414 4.14 8.04 17.33
N LYS A 415 4.07 8.97 18.30
CA LYS A 415 2.94 9.89 18.46
C LYS A 415 2.91 10.90 17.32
N ASN A 416 4.08 11.38 16.90
CA ASN A 416 4.22 12.21 15.72
C ASN A 416 4.19 11.33 14.47
N ALA A 417 3.23 11.58 13.57
CA ALA A 417 3.10 10.83 12.33
C ALA A 417 4.31 10.96 11.39
N GLN A 418 5.08 12.05 11.46
CA GLN A 418 6.29 12.25 10.64
C GLN A 418 7.47 11.38 11.11
N GLU A 419 7.45 10.91 12.36
CA GLU A 419 8.49 10.03 12.88
C GLU A 419 8.18 8.55 12.59
N ARG A 420 7.00 8.27 12.03
CA ARG A 420 6.62 6.94 11.60
C ARG A 420 7.25 6.64 10.25
N PHE A 421 7.83 5.46 10.15
CA PHE A 421 8.68 5.09 9.04
C PHE A 421 8.53 3.60 8.75
N GLY A 422 8.37 3.24 7.48
CA GLY A 422 8.38 1.85 7.06
C GLY A 422 7.08 1.10 7.30
N GLY A 423 7.24 -0.20 7.58
CA GLY A 423 6.15 -1.15 7.75
C GLY A 423 5.73 -1.33 9.20
N TRP A 424 5.12 -2.48 9.47
CA TRP A 424 4.89 -2.98 10.82
C TRP A 424 6.18 -3.31 11.56
N LEU A 425 6.05 -3.72 12.84
CA LEU A 425 7.19 -4.08 13.67
C LEU A 425 8.09 -5.11 12.99
N VAL A 426 9.41 -4.91 13.12
CA VAL A 426 10.40 -5.86 12.63
C VAL A 426 10.14 -7.28 13.17
N ARG A 427 10.33 -8.28 12.32
CA ARG A 427 10.02 -9.69 12.61
C ARG A 427 11.30 -10.42 12.95
N PHE A 428 11.27 -11.33 13.92
CA PHE A 428 12.47 -12.04 14.32
C PHE A 428 12.22 -13.43 14.89
N ALA A 429 13.27 -14.24 14.85
CA ALA A 429 13.42 -15.53 15.53
C ALA A 429 14.69 -15.50 16.40
N GLY A 430 14.73 -16.29 17.47
CA GLY A 430 15.86 -16.35 18.42
C GLY A 430 15.84 -15.29 19.53
N MET A 431 14.89 -14.36 19.47
CA MET A 431 14.68 -13.28 20.43
C MET A 431 13.22 -13.17 20.87
N LYS A 432 12.99 -12.69 22.10
CA LYS A 432 11.69 -12.24 22.59
C LYS A 432 11.80 -10.83 23.15
N ILE A 433 10.76 -10.02 22.98
CA ILE A 433 10.68 -8.68 23.56
C ILE A 433 9.34 -8.42 24.23
N THR A 434 9.35 -7.57 25.25
CA THR A 434 8.15 -6.88 25.73
C THR A 434 8.36 -5.38 25.64
N PHE A 435 7.31 -4.64 25.30
CA PHE A 435 7.35 -3.19 25.15
C PHE A 435 6.01 -2.54 25.52
N ASP A 436 6.02 -1.23 25.72
CA ASP A 436 4.84 -0.39 25.91
C ASP A 436 4.77 0.62 24.75
N SER A 437 3.74 0.49 23.91
CA SER A 437 3.57 1.28 22.69
C SER A 437 3.13 2.72 22.96
N SER A 438 2.69 3.02 24.19
CA SER A 438 2.25 4.37 24.60
C SER A 438 3.40 5.29 25.05
N LYS A 439 4.54 4.70 25.42
CA LYS A 439 5.72 5.42 25.93
C LYS A 439 6.49 6.13 24.82
N ASP A 440 7.30 7.11 25.22
CA ASP A 440 8.17 7.83 24.30
C ASP A 440 9.41 6.99 23.92
N MET A 441 10.02 7.30 22.77
CA MET A 441 11.22 6.62 22.28
C MET A 441 12.33 6.60 23.34
N GLY A 442 12.99 5.44 23.51
CA GLY A 442 14.01 5.23 24.54
C GLY A 442 13.45 4.71 25.87
N SER A 443 12.12 4.58 25.99
CA SER A 443 11.47 3.97 27.14
C SER A 443 10.36 2.98 26.75
N ARG A 444 10.21 2.67 25.45
CA ARG A 444 9.19 1.74 24.95
C ARG A 444 9.59 0.30 25.28
N LEU A 445 10.85 -0.05 25.05
CA LEU A 445 11.36 -1.40 25.22
C LEU A 445 11.54 -1.71 26.71
N LEU A 446 10.89 -2.76 27.18
CA LEU A 446 10.89 -3.14 28.60
C LEU A 446 11.86 -4.29 28.86
N THR A 447 11.79 -5.33 28.03
CA THR A 447 12.68 -6.50 28.14
C THR A 447 13.08 -7.01 26.78
N VAL A 448 14.29 -7.57 26.70
CA VAL A 448 14.77 -8.37 25.57
C VAL A 448 15.39 -9.64 26.12
N GLU A 449 14.98 -10.77 25.57
CA GLU A 449 15.57 -12.08 25.83
C GLU A 449 16.13 -12.66 24.53
N ILE A 450 17.35 -13.18 24.57
CA ILE A 450 17.97 -13.89 23.45
C ILE A 450 18.21 -15.32 23.90
N LYS A 451 17.66 -16.30 23.17
CA LYS A 451 17.69 -17.73 23.53
C LYS A 451 17.22 -18.01 24.98
N GLY A 452 16.22 -17.25 25.44
CA GLY A 452 15.61 -17.40 26.78
C GLY A 452 16.44 -16.86 27.94
N GLN A 453 17.49 -16.07 27.66
CA GLN A 453 18.26 -15.36 28.68
C GLN A 453 18.09 -13.85 28.49
N PRO A 454 18.02 -13.05 29.57
CA PRO A 454 18.05 -11.59 29.47
C PRO A 454 19.24 -11.12 28.64
N ILE A 455 19.03 -10.08 27.83
CA ILE A 455 20.10 -9.52 27.01
C ILE A 455 21.25 -9.00 27.87
N ASP A 456 22.46 -9.47 27.58
CA ASP A 456 23.70 -8.82 28.02
C ASP A 456 24.09 -7.74 27.02
N LEU A 457 24.08 -6.47 27.46
CA LEU A 457 24.35 -5.30 26.62
C LEU A 457 25.79 -5.24 26.09
N ASN A 458 26.73 -5.89 26.77
CA ASN A 458 28.15 -5.91 26.39
C ASN A 458 28.52 -7.12 25.54
N LYS A 459 27.66 -8.15 25.50
CA LYS A 459 27.87 -9.35 24.69
C LYS A 459 27.57 -9.07 23.22
N GLU A 460 28.37 -9.66 22.34
CA GLU A 460 28.15 -9.67 20.89
C GLU A 460 27.30 -10.88 20.49
N TYR A 461 26.28 -10.64 19.65
CA TYR A 461 25.36 -11.64 19.09
C TYR A 461 25.48 -11.65 17.57
N SER A 462 25.35 -12.83 16.98
CA SER A 462 25.24 -12.99 15.53
C SER A 462 23.81 -12.74 15.05
N MET A 463 23.64 -11.91 14.03
CA MET A 463 22.33 -11.58 13.46
C MET A 463 22.33 -11.83 11.95
N ALA A 464 21.28 -12.50 11.47
CA ALA A 464 21.03 -12.76 10.05
C ALA A 464 19.89 -11.89 9.52
N SER A 465 20.08 -11.30 8.33
CA SER A 465 19.14 -10.37 7.70
C SER A 465 19.14 -10.48 6.18
N CYS A 466 18.25 -9.71 5.54
CA CYS A 466 18.32 -9.43 4.12
C CYS A 466 19.59 -8.61 3.76
N ASN A 467 20.14 -8.80 2.55
CA ASN A 467 21.14 -7.89 1.97
C ASN A 467 20.47 -6.89 1.02
N ARG A 468 20.17 -5.68 1.48
CA ARG A 468 19.68 -4.63 0.57
C ARG A 468 20.85 -4.07 -0.23
N THR A 469 20.83 -4.29 -1.54
CA THR A 469 21.85 -3.76 -2.45
C THR A 469 21.92 -2.24 -2.32
N GLY A 470 23.11 -1.65 -2.41
CA GLY A 470 23.31 -0.20 -2.20
C GLY A 470 23.47 0.22 -0.74
N GLU A 471 23.08 -0.60 0.25
CA GLU A 471 23.47 -0.34 1.64
C GLU A 471 24.95 -0.68 1.87
N PRO A 472 25.68 0.08 2.72
CA PRO A 472 27.05 -0.26 3.09
C PRO A 472 27.16 -1.65 3.74
N LEU A 473 28.31 -2.31 3.59
CA LEU A 473 28.51 -3.70 4.05
C LEU A 473 28.16 -3.90 5.53
N HIS A 474 28.52 -2.96 6.41
CA HIS A 474 28.24 -3.04 7.86
C HIS A 474 26.75 -2.87 8.24
N VAL A 475 25.85 -2.63 7.28
CA VAL A 475 24.41 -2.49 7.55
C VAL A 475 23.72 -3.84 7.36
N LEU A 476 23.01 -4.29 8.39
CA LEU A 476 22.13 -5.45 8.33
C LEU A 476 20.69 -4.96 8.16
N CYS A 477 20.19 -4.85 6.93
CA CYS A 477 18.78 -4.55 6.63
C CYS A 477 18.24 -3.37 7.48
N ARG A 478 18.84 -2.17 7.34
CA ARG A 478 18.66 -0.93 8.16
C ARG A 478 19.38 -0.85 9.51
N MET A 479 19.85 -1.94 10.10
CA MET A 479 20.61 -1.87 11.36
C MET A 479 22.08 -1.51 11.07
N PRO A 480 22.60 -0.35 11.50
CA PRO A 480 23.95 0.08 11.16
C PRO A 480 25.01 -0.53 12.09
N ASN A 481 26.28 -0.39 11.68
CA ASN A 481 27.47 -0.64 12.51
C ASN A 481 27.66 -2.10 12.98
N ALA A 482 27.20 -3.09 12.20
CA ALA A 482 27.54 -4.47 12.45
C ALA A 482 29.01 -4.77 12.10
N LYS A 483 29.63 -5.68 12.86
CA LYS A 483 30.99 -6.18 12.64
C LYS A 483 30.97 -7.51 11.92
N ASP A 484 32.11 -7.91 11.37
CA ASP A 484 32.34 -9.23 10.76
C ASP A 484 31.22 -9.63 9.78
N VAL A 485 30.78 -8.66 8.97
CA VAL A 485 29.62 -8.84 8.10
C VAL A 485 29.99 -9.59 6.84
N GLU A 486 29.25 -10.65 6.55
CA GLU A 486 29.40 -11.49 5.37
C GLU A 486 28.07 -11.60 4.61
N ILE A 487 28.14 -11.50 3.29
CA ILE A 487 27.03 -11.82 2.40
C ILE A 487 27.18 -13.29 1.99
N LYS A 488 26.17 -14.10 2.29
CA LYS A 488 26.16 -15.53 1.99
C LYS A 488 25.89 -15.79 0.51
N ASP A 489 26.27 -16.97 0.05
CA ASP A 489 26.09 -17.42 -1.33
C ASP A 489 24.65 -17.88 -1.62
N PHE A 490 23.82 -18.04 -0.59
CA PHE A 490 22.42 -18.39 -0.70
C PHE A 490 21.45 -17.23 -0.43
N THR A 491 20.24 -17.35 -0.98
CA THR A 491 19.16 -16.36 -0.89
C THR A 491 18.15 -16.66 0.22
N LEU A 492 17.26 -15.70 0.50
CA LEU A 492 16.16 -15.87 1.45
C LEU A 492 15.21 -16.99 1.01
N HIS A 493 14.90 -17.08 -0.29
CA HIS A 493 14.05 -18.15 -0.84
C HIS A 493 14.73 -19.51 -0.71
N GLN A 494 16.03 -19.60 -1.00
CA GLN A 494 16.77 -20.85 -0.84
C GLN A 494 16.73 -21.34 0.60
N ALA A 495 16.93 -20.45 1.59
CA ALA A 495 16.80 -20.78 3.00
C ALA A 495 15.41 -21.37 3.34
N ILE A 496 14.34 -20.75 2.84
CA ILE A 496 12.96 -21.19 3.10
C ILE A 496 12.65 -22.52 2.41
N VAL A 497 13.07 -22.71 1.17
CA VAL A 497 12.86 -23.97 0.43
C VAL A 497 13.56 -25.12 1.11
N GLU A 498 14.82 -24.95 1.51
CA GLU A 498 15.57 -25.99 2.18
C GLU A 498 14.96 -26.33 3.54
N TYR A 499 14.54 -25.32 4.31
CA TYR A 499 13.81 -25.52 5.56
C TYR A 499 12.53 -26.34 5.36
N LEU A 500 11.73 -26.00 4.33
CA LEU A 500 10.51 -26.74 4.01
C LEU A 500 10.79 -28.17 3.49
N LYS A 501 11.90 -28.40 2.79
CA LYS A 501 12.32 -29.76 2.39
C LYS A 501 12.64 -30.64 3.61
N GLU A 502 13.25 -30.07 4.64
CA GLU A 502 13.59 -30.77 5.88
C GLU A 502 12.36 -31.01 6.76
N ILE A 503 11.58 -29.96 7.06
CA ILE A 503 10.44 -30.03 7.99
C ILE A 503 9.19 -30.62 7.34
N LYS A 504 9.02 -30.45 6.03
CA LYS A 504 7.90 -30.89 5.17
C LYS A 504 6.54 -30.27 5.50
N VAL A 505 6.15 -30.24 6.77
CA VAL A 505 4.87 -29.72 7.26
C VAL A 505 5.12 -28.80 8.44
N ILE A 506 4.90 -27.50 8.25
CA ILE A 506 5.03 -26.49 9.31
C ILE A 506 3.69 -26.25 10.01
N SER A 507 3.72 -25.64 11.19
CA SER A 507 2.52 -25.25 11.95
C SER A 507 2.71 -23.91 12.67
N PRO A 508 3.05 -22.84 11.94
CA PRO A 508 3.34 -21.55 12.55
C PRO A 508 2.11 -20.97 13.26
N ARG A 509 2.38 -20.24 14.34
CA ARG A 509 1.39 -19.56 15.17
C ARG A 509 1.99 -18.27 15.73
N VAL A 510 1.16 -17.41 16.33
CA VAL A 510 1.64 -16.35 17.21
C VAL A 510 2.15 -17.01 18.50
N GLU A 511 3.38 -16.69 18.90
CA GLU A 511 4.12 -17.35 19.98
C GLU A 511 4.45 -16.41 21.15
N GLY A 512 4.21 -15.10 20.99
CA GLY A 512 4.62 -14.10 21.96
C GLY A 512 6.11 -13.80 21.85
N ARG A 513 6.61 -13.70 20.61
CA ARG A 513 7.97 -13.20 20.32
C ARG A 513 8.05 -11.70 20.55
N ALA A 514 6.96 -10.97 20.30
CA ALA A 514 6.83 -9.56 20.67
C ALA A 514 5.49 -9.34 21.38
N ILE A 515 5.53 -8.68 22.54
CA ILE A 515 4.33 -8.38 23.34
C ILE A 515 4.31 -6.89 23.66
N ALA A 516 3.34 -6.17 23.12
CA ALA A 516 2.93 -4.86 23.61
C ALA A 516 2.08 -5.06 24.88
N VAL A 517 2.46 -4.46 26.00
CA VAL A 517 1.73 -4.63 27.28
C VAL A 517 0.44 -3.81 27.34
N ASP A 518 0.30 -2.85 26.44
CA ASP A 518 -0.79 -1.87 26.35
C ASP A 518 -1.74 -2.12 25.16
N LEU A 519 -1.46 -3.11 24.30
CA LEU A 519 -2.27 -3.44 23.12
C LEU A 519 -2.83 -4.87 23.20
N ASP A 520 -3.95 -5.09 22.51
CA ASP A 520 -4.47 -6.45 22.28
C ASP A 520 -3.51 -7.28 21.44
N ARG A 521 -3.48 -8.61 21.68
CA ARG A 521 -2.65 -9.53 20.87
C ARG A 521 -3.00 -9.50 19.38
N ASN A 522 -4.27 -9.23 19.04
CA ASN A 522 -4.75 -9.10 17.67
C ASN A 522 -4.90 -7.62 17.30
N TYR A 523 -3.80 -6.87 17.33
CA TYR A 523 -3.76 -5.46 16.95
C TYR A 523 -3.47 -5.31 15.45
N PHE A 524 -4.41 -4.69 14.72
CA PHE A 524 -4.45 -4.69 13.24
C PHE A 524 -4.08 -3.35 12.58
N SER A 525 -4.03 -2.25 13.32
CA SER A 525 -3.89 -0.91 12.74
C SER A 525 -2.80 -0.13 13.42
N GLU A 526 -2.03 0.65 12.66
CA GLU A 526 -1.04 1.55 13.24
C GLU A 526 -1.66 2.86 13.74
N LEU A 527 -2.93 3.13 13.42
CA LEU A 527 -3.60 4.36 13.85
C LEU A 527 -4.15 4.26 15.28
N PRO A 528 -3.59 5.01 16.24
CA PRO A 528 -4.23 5.19 17.54
C PRO A 528 -5.49 6.06 17.38
N GLU A 529 -6.49 5.80 18.22
CA GLU A 529 -7.55 6.78 18.55
C GLU A 529 -8.55 7.21 17.47
N VAL A 530 -8.57 6.55 16.30
CA VAL A 530 -9.69 6.68 15.35
C VAL A 530 -10.72 5.57 15.59
N ASN A 531 -12.01 5.80 15.30
CA ASN A 531 -13.06 4.78 15.37
C ASN A 531 -12.94 3.76 14.21
N TYR A 532 -11.72 3.26 13.99
CA TYR A 532 -11.38 2.26 13.01
C TYR A 532 -11.48 0.88 13.65
N LYS A 533 -12.19 -0.04 12.99
CA LYS A 533 -12.25 -1.45 13.38
C LYS A 533 -11.97 -2.29 12.16
N PHE A 534 -10.81 -2.94 12.16
CA PHE A 534 -10.50 -3.96 11.16
C PHE A 534 -11.57 -5.06 11.22
N ARG A 535 -12.29 -5.26 10.11
CA ARG A 535 -13.41 -6.21 9.99
C ARG A 535 -13.45 -6.86 8.63
#